data_AF-A0A0F4LA96-F1
#
_entry.id   AF-A0A0F4LA96-F1
#
_cell.length_a   1.000
_cell.length_b   1.000
_cell.length_c   1.000
_cell.angle_alpha   90.00
_cell.angle_beta   90.00
_cell.angle_gamma   90.00
#
_symmetry.space_group_name_H-M   'P 1'
#
loop_
_entity.id
_entity.type
_entity.pdbx_description
1 polymer ?
#
loop_
_entity_poly.entity_id
_entity_poly.type
_entity_poly.pdbx_seq_one_letter_code
_entity_poly.pdbx_strand_id
1 'polypeptide(L)'
;MSNFGKTIHSLRTTRKMTQQDLAQDLFDRSTISKIENTELSTTYENELKLIKRLGLTPNEFEYISNGYHISTKSQLLHRFLNLDGSIDKDKINSLLQDCLLVKNDNDIKRITIILKALLLVDKPKGFTHAQELVQPIWFNSLRNIEIFTVTDITILSSILFAFDYQTANEIIAKIIANIDNHYPFMKTLKTNTLINQAIIQMTHHKFKLAVTTLNSLKPLLKSLRQYDKLLVVNARIAICQKHKLEALEQISLLEKIGADNLARHLKQEIAEFF
;
A
#
# COMPACT_ATOMS: atom_id res chain seq x y z
N MET A 1 20.68 -5.74 11.84
CA MET A 1 20.56 -6.86 10.89
C MET A 1 21.20 -8.09 11.50
N SER A 2 20.43 -9.14 11.83
CA SER A 2 21.02 -10.41 12.28
C SER A 2 21.69 -11.08 11.09
N ASN A 3 23.00 -11.35 11.16
CA ASN A 3 23.83 -11.95 10.09
C ASN A 3 24.45 -11.00 9.05
N PHE A 4 24.65 -9.71 9.34
CA PHE A 4 25.32 -8.77 8.43
C PHE A 4 26.66 -9.33 7.88
N GLY A 5 27.59 -9.71 8.77
CA GLY A 5 28.93 -10.20 8.40
C GLY A 5 28.92 -11.41 7.47
N LYS A 6 28.17 -12.46 7.82
CA LYS A 6 28.02 -13.67 6.99
C LYS A 6 27.40 -13.38 5.63
N THR A 7 26.42 -12.47 5.60
CA THR A 7 25.72 -12.08 4.37
C THR A 7 26.66 -11.30 3.44
N ILE A 8 27.44 -10.35 3.97
CA ILE A 8 28.48 -9.63 3.23
C ILE A 8 29.50 -10.61 2.63
N HIS A 9 29.99 -11.56 3.43
CA HIS A 9 30.96 -12.56 2.98
C HIS A 9 30.44 -13.36 1.78
N SER A 10 29.23 -13.91 1.90
CA SER A 10 28.59 -14.71 0.85
C SER A 10 28.37 -13.88 -0.43
N LEU A 11 27.88 -12.65 -0.30
CA LEU A 11 27.60 -11.78 -1.43
C LEU A 11 28.87 -11.30 -2.15
N ARG A 12 29.93 -11.02 -1.39
CA ARG A 12 31.24 -10.64 -1.93
C ARG A 12 31.86 -11.79 -2.71
N THR A 13 31.92 -12.99 -2.11
CA THR A 13 32.54 -14.17 -2.72
C THR A 13 31.79 -14.62 -3.98
N THR A 14 30.46 -14.59 -3.97
CA THR A 14 29.63 -14.90 -5.14
C THR A 14 29.89 -13.94 -6.31
N ARG A 15 30.20 -12.67 -6.01
CA ARG A 15 30.60 -11.65 -7.01
C ARG A 15 32.08 -11.72 -7.41
N LYS A 16 32.83 -12.71 -6.90
CA LYS A 16 34.29 -12.85 -7.11
C LYS A 16 35.10 -11.62 -6.70
N MET A 17 34.60 -10.86 -5.72
CA MET A 17 35.30 -9.69 -5.17
C MET A 17 36.25 -10.14 -4.07
N THR A 18 37.45 -9.56 -3.99
CA THR A 18 38.36 -9.75 -2.85
C THR A 18 37.92 -8.90 -1.67
N GLN A 19 38.42 -9.22 -0.47
CA GLN A 19 38.18 -8.38 0.72
C GLN A 19 38.72 -6.95 0.49
N GLN A 20 39.85 -6.80 -0.21
CA GLN A 20 40.41 -5.48 -0.52
C GLN A 20 39.53 -4.69 -1.49
N ASP A 21 38.93 -5.36 -2.49
CA ASP A 21 38.00 -4.72 -3.44
C ASP A 21 36.76 -4.15 -2.73
N LEU A 22 36.32 -4.83 -1.67
CA LEU A 22 35.20 -4.36 -0.83
C LEU A 22 35.65 -3.28 0.17
N ALA A 23 36.83 -3.44 0.76
CA ALA A 23 37.38 -2.55 1.78
C ALA A 23 37.70 -1.16 1.21
N GLN A 24 38.32 -1.10 0.02
CA GLN A 24 38.80 0.12 -0.64
C GLN A 24 39.46 1.09 0.35
N ASP A 25 38.96 2.33 0.43
CA ASP A 25 39.36 3.40 1.33
C ASP A 25 38.62 3.39 2.68
N LEU A 26 37.66 2.48 2.87
CA LEU A 26 36.80 2.45 4.07
C LEU A 26 37.45 1.69 5.23
N PHE A 27 38.13 0.60 4.93
CA PHE A 27 38.70 -0.32 5.90
C PHE A 27 39.98 -0.95 5.36
N ASP A 28 40.80 -1.46 6.27
CA ASP A 28 41.82 -2.44 5.90
C ASP A 28 41.18 -3.80 5.62
N ARG A 29 41.84 -4.61 4.77
CA ARG A 29 41.44 -5.99 4.49
C ARG A 29 41.14 -6.81 5.76
N SER A 30 41.98 -6.67 6.79
CA SER A 30 41.86 -7.41 8.05
C SER A 30 40.56 -7.07 8.78
N THR A 31 40.13 -5.82 8.73
CA THR A 31 38.87 -5.36 9.33
C THR A 31 37.66 -5.95 8.61
N ILE A 32 37.67 -6.02 7.27
CA ILE A 32 36.63 -6.73 6.51
C ILE A 32 36.57 -8.21 6.92
N SER A 33 37.73 -8.86 7.08
CA SER A 33 37.76 -10.26 7.51
C SER A 33 37.09 -10.47 8.88
N LYS A 34 37.36 -9.59 9.85
CA LYS A 34 36.75 -9.65 11.18
C LYS A 34 35.24 -9.40 11.12
N ILE A 35 34.78 -8.46 10.28
CA ILE A 35 33.36 -8.21 10.06
C ILE A 35 32.68 -9.45 9.46
N GLU A 36 33.26 -10.04 8.42
CA GLU A 36 32.74 -11.24 7.76
C GLU A 36 32.61 -12.44 8.70
N ASN A 37 33.58 -12.60 9.60
CA ASN A 37 33.59 -13.64 10.63
C ASN A 37 32.73 -13.32 11.85
N THR A 38 31.99 -12.20 11.85
CA THR A 38 31.17 -11.74 12.99
C THR A 38 31.97 -11.45 14.27
N GLU A 39 33.28 -11.22 14.14
CA GLU A 39 34.19 -10.86 15.23
C GLU A 39 34.20 -9.34 15.51
N LEU A 40 33.77 -8.53 14.54
CA LEU A 40 33.69 -7.08 14.64
C LEU A 40 32.39 -6.55 14.06
N SER A 41 31.62 -5.81 14.86
CA SER A 41 30.50 -5.00 14.37
C SER A 41 31.00 -3.65 13.86
N THR A 42 30.33 -3.09 12.85
CA THR A 42 30.62 -1.75 12.34
C THR A 42 29.44 -0.80 12.54
N THR A 43 29.62 0.48 12.21
CA THR A 43 28.55 1.47 12.30
C THR A 43 27.54 1.27 11.18
N TYR A 44 26.28 1.68 11.40
CA TYR A 44 25.24 1.61 10.36
C TYR A 44 25.64 2.37 9.07
N GLU A 45 26.31 3.52 9.21
CA GLU A 45 26.82 4.27 8.05
C GLU A 45 27.81 3.43 7.22
N ASN A 46 28.69 2.69 7.88
CA ASN A 46 29.64 1.82 7.21
C ASN A 46 28.97 0.58 6.62
N GLU A 47 27.94 0.03 7.28
CA GLU A 47 27.11 -1.03 6.70
C GLU A 47 26.49 -0.57 5.37
N LEU A 48 25.90 0.62 5.33
CA LEU A 48 25.32 1.20 4.11
C LEU A 48 26.36 1.36 2.98
N LYS A 49 27.57 1.82 3.31
CA LYS A 49 28.66 1.97 2.33
C LYS A 49 29.08 0.61 1.76
N LEU A 50 29.22 -0.42 2.60
CA LEU A 50 29.55 -1.78 2.16
C LEU A 50 28.46 -2.39 1.29
N ILE A 51 27.19 -2.24 1.68
CA ILE A 51 26.03 -2.69 0.89
C ILE A 51 26.03 -2.02 -0.49
N LYS A 52 26.25 -0.70 -0.53
CA LYS A 52 26.31 0.06 -1.80
C LYS A 52 27.46 -0.42 -2.70
N ARG A 53 28.62 -0.75 -2.15
CA ARG A 53 29.76 -1.29 -2.92
C ARG A 53 29.49 -2.67 -3.52
N LEU A 54 28.60 -3.45 -2.91
CA LEU A 54 28.09 -4.71 -3.50
C LEU A 54 27.00 -4.47 -4.57
N GLY A 55 26.65 -3.21 -4.84
CA GLY A 55 25.63 -2.82 -5.82
C GLY A 55 24.20 -3.07 -5.33
N LEU A 56 23.98 -3.14 -4.02
CA LEU A 56 22.68 -3.46 -3.42
C LEU A 56 22.06 -2.24 -2.74
N THR A 57 20.75 -2.28 -2.57
CA THR A 57 20.05 -1.39 -1.65
C THR A 57 20.01 -1.99 -0.23
N PRO A 58 19.85 -1.18 0.83
CA PRO A 58 19.72 -1.69 2.19
C PRO A 58 18.55 -2.69 2.35
N ASN A 59 17.42 -2.42 1.70
CA ASN A 59 16.24 -3.28 1.75
C ASN A 59 16.50 -4.64 1.08
N GLU A 60 17.18 -4.65 -0.06
CA GLU A 60 17.54 -5.89 -0.76
C GLU A 60 18.56 -6.70 0.06
N PHE A 61 19.54 -6.03 0.64
CA PHE A 61 20.49 -6.68 1.54
C PHE A 61 19.78 -7.29 2.76
N GLU A 62 18.87 -6.56 3.40
CA GLU A 62 18.10 -7.07 4.54
C GLU A 62 17.30 -8.31 4.14
N TYR A 63 16.63 -8.28 2.99
CA TYR A 63 15.88 -9.41 2.44
C TYR A 63 16.75 -10.66 2.26
N ILE A 64 17.95 -10.50 1.69
CA ILE A 64 18.92 -11.60 1.54
C ILE A 64 19.43 -12.07 2.91
N SER A 65 19.75 -11.15 3.82
CA SER A 65 20.27 -11.46 5.15
C SER A 65 19.28 -12.26 6.00
N ASN A 66 17.99 -12.08 5.73
CA ASN A 66 16.88 -12.79 6.34
C ASN A 66 16.49 -14.06 5.56
N GLY A 67 17.34 -14.55 4.66
CA GLY A 67 17.10 -15.79 3.92
C GLY A 67 16.01 -15.65 2.85
N TYR A 68 15.93 -14.49 2.19
CA TYR A 68 14.87 -14.18 1.21
C TYR A 68 13.47 -14.16 1.84
N HIS A 69 13.40 -13.73 3.10
CA HIS A 69 12.15 -13.45 3.80
C HIS A 69 12.06 -11.97 4.17
N ILE A 70 10.91 -11.36 3.88
CA ILE A 70 10.58 -10.03 4.39
C ILE A 70 10.14 -10.13 5.85
N SER A 71 10.32 -9.06 6.62
CA SER A 71 9.95 -9.03 8.05
C SER A 71 8.45 -9.28 8.25
N THR A 72 8.07 -9.80 9.42
CA THR A 72 6.66 -10.05 9.78
C THR A 72 5.80 -8.81 9.57
N LYS A 73 6.27 -7.62 9.99
CA LYS A 73 5.57 -6.36 9.77
C LYS A 73 5.35 -6.10 8.27
N SER A 74 6.39 -6.23 7.45
CA SER A 74 6.29 -6.03 6.01
C SER A 74 5.34 -7.02 5.35
N GLN A 75 5.29 -8.27 5.80
CA GLN A 75 4.33 -9.28 5.32
C GLN A 75 2.89 -8.86 5.62
N LEU A 76 2.61 -8.43 6.85
CA LEU A 76 1.28 -7.99 7.27
C LEU A 76 0.84 -6.73 6.52
N LEU A 77 1.75 -5.74 6.36
CA LEU A 77 1.48 -4.54 5.58
C LEU A 77 1.20 -4.87 4.12
N HIS A 78 1.99 -5.75 3.50
CA HIS A 78 1.77 -6.19 2.13
C HIS A 78 0.42 -6.88 1.96
N ARG A 79 0.03 -7.76 2.89
CA ARG A 79 -1.29 -8.40 2.87
C ARG A 79 -2.43 -7.39 3.05
N PHE A 80 -2.26 -6.42 3.95
CA PHE A 80 -3.24 -5.35 4.15
C PHE A 80 -3.41 -4.47 2.91
N LEU A 81 -2.31 -4.06 2.29
CA LEU A 81 -2.29 -3.26 1.06
C LEU A 81 -2.99 -3.94 -0.13
N ASN A 82 -2.91 -5.26 -0.18
CA ASN A 82 -3.50 -6.08 -1.25
C ASN A 82 -4.82 -6.74 -0.85
N LEU A 83 -5.49 -6.24 0.21
CA LEU A 83 -6.91 -6.52 0.41
C LEU A 83 -7.69 -5.76 -0.67
N ASP A 84 -7.75 -6.32 -1.87
CA ASP A 84 -8.43 -5.75 -3.03
C ASP A 84 -9.95 -5.71 -2.82
N GLY A 85 -10.44 -4.80 -1.98
CA GLY A 85 -11.86 -4.62 -1.64
C GLY A 85 -12.60 -5.90 -1.22
N SER A 86 -11.90 -7.01 -1.03
CA SER A 86 -12.52 -8.31 -1.17
C SER A 86 -13.37 -8.56 0.06
N ILE A 87 -14.67 -8.77 -0.17
CA ILE A 87 -15.67 -9.32 0.76
C ILE A 87 -15.26 -10.73 1.25
N ASP A 88 -14.06 -11.20 0.88
CA ASP A 88 -13.42 -12.40 1.38
C ASP A 88 -13.07 -12.24 2.86
N LYS A 89 -14.09 -12.48 3.68
CA LYS A 89 -14.03 -12.43 5.15
C LYS A 89 -12.98 -13.40 5.68
N ASP A 90 -12.66 -14.47 4.96
CA ASP A 90 -11.64 -15.44 5.38
C ASP A 90 -10.24 -14.84 5.27
N LYS A 91 -9.94 -14.10 4.21
CA LYS A 91 -8.68 -13.33 4.10
C LYS A 91 -8.55 -12.27 5.18
N ILE A 92 -9.63 -11.52 5.44
CA ILE A 92 -9.65 -10.48 6.48
C ILE A 92 -9.46 -11.12 7.86
N ASN A 93 -10.17 -12.21 8.16
CA ASN A 93 -10.05 -12.95 9.41
C ASN A 93 -8.65 -13.52 9.61
N SER A 94 -8.08 -14.17 8.58
CA SER A 94 -6.72 -14.71 8.63
C SER A 94 -5.70 -13.61 8.92
N LEU A 95 -5.77 -12.49 8.20
CA LEU A 95 -4.85 -11.37 8.45
C LEU A 95 -5.04 -10.79 9.86
N LEU A 96 -6.28 -10.68 10.33
CA LEU A 96 -6.58 -10.22 11.68
C LEU A 96 -5.93 -11.12 12.73
N GLN A 97 -6.01 -12.45 12.59
CA GLN A 97 -5.36 -13.37 13.53
C GLN A 97 -3.85 -13.16 13.59
N ASP A 98 -3.21 -13.01 12.43
CA ASP A 98 -1.75 -12.79 12.40
C ASP A 98 -1.35 -11.42 12.95
N CYS A 99 -2.16 -10.38 12.72
CA CYS A 99 -1.95 -9.07 13.32
C CYS A 99 -2.05 -9.10 14.85
N LEU A 100 -2.94 -9.93 15.42
CA LEU A 100 -3.09 -10.07 16.88
C LEU A 100 -1.87 -10.71 17.56
N LEU A 101 -1.04 -11.45 16.82
CA LEU A 101 0.22 -12.03 17.33
C LEU A 101 1.31 -10.97 17.51
N VAL A 102 1.23 -9.84 16.81
CA VAL A 102 2.23 -8.78 16.89
C VAL A 102 1.89 -7.81 18.03
N LYS A 103 2.75 -7.80 19.05
CA LYS A 103 2.65 -6.86 20.17
C LYS A 103 3.48 -5.61 19.91
N ASN A 104 3.08 -4.48 20.49
CA ASN A 104 3.85 -3.23 20.54
C ASN A 104 4.13 -2.54 19.19
N ASP A 105 3.33 -2.77 18.14
CA ASP A 105 3.42 -2.00 16.90
C ASP A 105 2.13 -1.18 16.68
N ASN A 106 2.26 0.15 16.56
CA ASN A 106 1.12 1.05 16.45
C ASN A 106 0.40 0.96 15.09
N ASP A 107 1.14 0.69 14.00
CA ASP A 107 0.55 0.53 12.67
C ASP A 107 -0.26 -0.76 12.63
N ILE A 108 0.30 -1.85 13.15
CA ILE A 108 -0.41 -3.14 13.23
C ILE A 108 -1.63 -3.05 14.15
N LYS A 109 -1.58 -2.28 15.24
CA LYS A 109 -2.76 -1.99 16.07
C LYS A 109 -3.85 -1.26 15.29
N ARG A 110 -3.50 -0.22 14.52
CA ARG A 110 -4.47 0.49 13.66
C ARG A 110 -5.07 -0.44 12.62
N ILE A 111 -4.24 -1.24 11.93
CA ILE A 111 -4.69 -2.22 10.95
C ILE A 111 -5.63 -3.25 11.60
N THR A 112 -5.31 -3.72 12.80
CA THR A 112 -6.18 -4.63 13.58
C THR A 112 -7.57 -4.01 13.80
N ILE A 113 -7.64 -2.72 14.16
CA ILE A 113 -8.91 -2.00 14.34
C ILE A 113 -9.68 -1.91 13.01
N ILE A 114 -8.99 -1.59 11.92
CA ILE A 114 -9.59 -1.51 10.57
C ILE A 114 -10.15 -2.86 10.14
N LEU A 115 -9.39 -3.95 10.29
CA LEU A 115 -9.84 -5.30 9.93
C LEU A 115 -11.08 -5.71 10.74
N LYS A 116 -11.12 -5.39 12.04
CA LYS A 116 -12.31 -5.59 12.87
C LYS A 116 -13.51 -4.79 12.35
N ALA A 117 -13.31 -3.52 11.98
CA ALA A 117 -14.36 -2.69 11.43
C ALA A 117 -14.87 -3.23 10.10
N LEU A 118 -13.99 -3.68 9.19
CA LEU A 118 -14.38 -4.29 7.91
C LEU A 118 -15.25 -5.55 8.10
N LEU A 119 -14.98 -6.36 9.12
CA LEU A 119 -15.82 -7.53 9.44
C LEU A 119 -17.21 -7.18 10.01
N LEU A 120 -17.42 -5.93 10.42
CA LEU A 120 -18.68 -5.45 10.98
C LEU A 120 -19.58 -4.77 9.95
N VAL A 121 -19.03 -4.23 8.85
CA VAL A 121 -19.76 -3.40 7.86
C VAL A 121 -21.06 -4.07 7.38
N ASP A 122 -21.02 -5.37 7.08
CA ASP A 122 -22.20 -6.09 6.54
C ASP A 122 -23.14 -6.65 7.62
N LYS A 123 -22.85 -6.43 8.91
CA LYS A 123 -23.68 -6.98 10.00
C LYS A 123 -24.86 -6.04 10.31
N PRO A 124 -26.01 -6.56 10.78
CA PRO A 124 -27.09 -5.72 11.26
C PRO A 124 -26.62 -4.72 12.32
N LYS A 125 -26.83 -3.42 12.10
CA LYS A 125 -26.32 -2.30 12.93
C LYS A 125 -24.79 -2.23 13.05
N GLY A 126 -24.05 -3.04 12.29
CA GLY A 126 -22.59 -3.13 12.36
C GLY A 126 -21.86 -1.97 11.68
N PHE A 127 -22.50 -1.31 10.70
CA PHE A 127 -21.92 -0.17 10.00
C PHE A 127 -21.57 0.98 10.96
N THR A 128 -22.53 1.47 11.75
CA THR A 128 -22.29 2.55 12.73
C THR A 128 -21.16 2.20 13.69
N HIS A 129 -21.14 0.96 14.19
CA HIS A 129 -20.07 0.51 15.07
C HIS A 129 -18.71 0.45 14.36
N ALA A 130 -18.67 0.04 13.10
CA ALA A 130 -17.46 0.08 12.28
C ALA A 130 -16.93 1.51 12.13
N GLN A 131 -17.81 2.50 11.94
CA GLN A 131 -17.42 3.91 11.86
C GLN A 131 -16.80 4.39 13.18
N GLU A 132 -17.49 4.16 14.30
CA GLU A 132 -17.02 4.54 15.65
C GLU A 132 -15.64 3.96 15.98
N LEU A 133 -15.34 2.74 15.51
CA LEU A 133 -14.05 2.09 15.74
C LEU A 133 -12.90 2.79 15.01
N VAL A 134 -13.10 3.24 13.77
CA VAL A 134 -12.01 3.74 12.92
C VAL A 134 -11.90 5.26 12.86
N GLN A 135 -12.97 6.00 13.14
CA GLN A 135 -12.93 7.47 13.18
C GLN A 135 -11.83 8.05 14.10
N PRO A 136 -11.56 7.48 15.30
CA PRO A 136 -10.46 7.94 16.15
C PRO A 136 -9.07 7.86 15.50
N ILE A 137 -8.85 6.98 14.52
CA ILE A 137 -7.57 6.87 13.80
C ILE A 137 -7.25 8.20 13.10
N TRP A 138 -8.26 8.86 12.54
CA TRP A 138 -8.13 10.21 12.00
C TRP A 138 -8.09 11.24 13.12
N PHE A 139 -9.20 11.43 13.83
CA PHE A 139 -9.41 12.57 14.72
C PHE A 139 -8.40 12.66 15.87
N ASN A 140 -8.00 11.52 16.44
CA ASN A 140 -7.16 11.47 17.64
C ASN A 140 -5.69 11.21 17.34
N SER A 141 -5.31 11.05 16.07
CA SER A 141 -3.94 10.64 15.73
C SER A 141 -3.42 11.25 14.45
N LEU A 142 -3.95 10.86 13.29
CA LEU A 142 -3.35 11.22 12.01
C LEU A 142 -3.71 12.64 11.57
N ARG A 143 -4.79 13.24 12.12
CA ARG A 143 -5.24 14.58 11.75
C ARG A 143 -4.17 15.66 11.94
N ASN A 144 -3.36 15.57 12.99
CA ASN A 144 -2.36 16.59 13.32
C ASN A 144 -0.95 16.27 12.80
N ILE A 145 -0.76 15.13 12.13
CA ILE A 145 0.54 14.79 11.53
C ILE A 145 0.71 15.58 10.24
N GLU A 146 1.87 16.23 10.07
CA GLU A 146 2.17 17.02 8.88
C GLU A 146 2.62 16.15 7.70
N ILE A 147 3.56 15.23 7.96
CA ILE A 147 4.18 14.36 6.96
C ILE A 147 3.67 12.93 7.16
N PHE A 148 2.92 12.43 6.20
CA PHE A 148 2.43 11.05 6.20
C PHE A 148 3.43 10.10 5.59
N THR A 149 3.57 8.92 6.19
CA THR A 149 4.21 7.78 5.55
C THR A 149 3.26 7.12 4.54
N VAL A 150 3.78 6.24 3.69
CA VAL A 150 2.95 5.41 2.80
C VAL A 150 1.96 4.55 3.61
N THR A 151 2.36 4.09 4.79
CA THR A 151 1.49 3.34 5.71
C THR A 151 0.33 4.20 6.21
N ASP A 152 0.60 5.45 6.61
CA ASP A 152 -0.45 6.39 7.05
C ASP A 152 -1.46 6.66 5.92
N ILE A 153 -0.96 6.90 4.70
CA ILE A 153 -1.81 7.11 3.52
C ILE A 153 -2.72 5.90 3.27
N THR A 154 -2.17 4.70 3.40
CA THR A 154 -2.91 3.44 3.20
C THR A 154 -3.98 3.25 4.27
N ILE A 155 -3.61 3.49 5.54
CA ILE A 155 -4.53 3.44 6.68
C ILE A 155 -5.69 4.42 6.47
N LEU A 156 -5.39 5.68 6.14
CA LEU A 156 -6.39 6.71 5.91
C LEU A 156 -7.30 6.38 4.73
N SER A 157 -6.73 5.88 3.64
CA SER A 157 -7.50 5.46 2.46
C SER A 157 -8.48 4.33 2.76
N SER A 158 -8.15 3.46 3.72
CA SER A 158 -8.96 2.29 4.09
C SER A 158 -10.12 2.61 5.03
N ILE A 159 -10.14 3.80 5.64
CA ILE A 159 -11.17 4.21 6.61
C ILE A 159 -12.12 5.28 6.06
N LEU A 160 -11.97 5.69 4.80
CA LEU A 160 -12.77 6.78 4.22
C LEU A 160 -14.29 6.52 4.27
N PHE A 161 -14.72 5.26 4.22
CA PHE A 161 -16.13 4.87 4.35
C PHE A 161 -16.76 5.29 5.70
N ALA A 162 -15.93 5.57 6.71
CA ALA A 162 -16.39 5.90 8.04
C ALA A 162 -16.74 7.37 8.24
N PHE A 163 -16.56 8.22 7.23
CA PHE A 163 -16.70 9.66 7.35
C PHE A 163 -17.78 10.20 6.42
N ASP A 164 -18.35 11.34 6.79
CA ASP A 164 -19.16 12.13 5.86
C ASP A 164 -18.31 12.67 4.69
N TYR A 165 -18.99 13.14 3.65
CA TYR A 165 -18.36 13.66 2.45
C TYR A 165 -17.34 14.79 2.72
N GLN A 166 -17.64 15.70 3.66
CA GLN A 166 -16.79 16.85 3.95
C GLN A 166 -15.47 16.39 4.59
N THR A 167 -15.57 15.55 5.61
CA THR A 167 -14.43 15.00 6.35
C THR A 167 -13.62 14.06 5.46
N ALA A 168 -14.27 13.21 4.66
CA ALA A 168 -13.58 12.35 3.71
C ALA A 168 -12.77 13.17 2.67
N ASN A 169 -13.31 14.30 2.19
CA ASN A 169 -12.57 15.20 1.30
C ASN A 169 -11.40 15.90 2.00
N GLU A 170 -11.54 16.31 3.27
CA GLU A 170 -10.44 16.86 4.08
C GLU A 170 -9.28 15.86 4.14
N ILE A 171 -9.57 14.60 4.47
CA ILE A 171 -8.59 13.52 4.55
C ILE A 171 -7.92 13.32 3.18
N ILE A 172 -8.70 13.19 2.11
CA ILE A 172 -8.19 12.96 0.75
C ILE A 172 -7.31 14.12 0.27
N ALA A 173 -7.74 15.37 0.50
CA ALA A 173 -6.96 16.54 0.12
C ALA A 173 -5.59 16.53 0.82
N LYS A 174 -5.57 16.17 2.11
CA LYS A 174 -4.33 16.06 2.88
C LYS A 174 -3.44 14.91 2.41
N ILE A 175 -4.02 13.76 2.04
CA ILE A 175 -3.28 12.64 1.43
C ILE A 175 -2.63 13.09 0.11
N ILE A 176 -3.40 13.71 -0.78
CA ILE A 176 -2.91 14.14 -2.10
C ILE A 176 -1.77 15.16 -1.95
N ALA A 177 -1.93 16.14 -1.05
CA ALA A 177 -0.87 17.11 -0.77
C ALA A 177 0.42 16.43 -0.25
N ASN A 178 0.29 15.42 0.62
CA ASN A 178 1.43 14.64 1.09
C ASN A 178 2.10 13.85 -0.03
N ILE A 179 1.32 13.23 -0.93
CA ILE A 179 1.86 12.51 -2.08
C ILE A 179 2.61 13.46 -3.02
N ASP A 180 2.03 14.61 -3.33
CA ASP A 180 2.61 15.57 -4.27
C ASP A 180 3.90 16.20 -3.74
N ASN A 181 3.96 16.48 -2.43
CA ASN A 181 5.12 17.11 -1.82
C ASN A 181 6.26 16.13 -1.48
N HIS A 182 5.92 14.92 -1.02
CA HIS A 182 6.93 13.99 -0.46
C HIS A 182 7.12 12.72 -1.28
N TYR A 183 6.17 12.35 -2.14
CA TYR A 183 6.21 11.11 -2.93
C TYR A 183 5.89 11.34 -4.43
N PRO A 184 6.49 12.34 -5.10
CA PRO A 184 6.13 12.71 -6.49
C PRO A 184 6.36 11.56 -7.50
N PHE A 185 7.22 10.60 -7.16
CA PHE A 185 7.50 9.41 -7.96
C PHE A 185 6.49 8.27 -7.74
N MET A 186 5.73 8.28 -6.65
CA MET A 186 4.73 7.25 -6.31
C MET A 186 3.38 7.52 -6.99
N LYS A 187 3.42 7.66 -8.33
CA LYS A 187 2.24 7.98 -9.15
C LYS A 187 1.07 7.00 -8.95
N THR A 188 1.37 5.72 -8.73
CA THR A 188 0.37 4.68 -8.44
C THR A 188 -0.42 4.97 -7.17
N LEU A 189 0.24 5.49 -6.13
CA LEU A 189 -0.41 5.85 -4.87
C LEU A 189 -1.42 6.97 -5.11
N LYS A 190 -1.01 8.01 -5.84
CA LYS A 190 -1.89 9.12 -6.24
C LYS A 190 -3.11 8.63 -7.03
N THR A 191 -2.91 7.77 -8.02
CA THR A 191 -4.02 7.25 -8.83
C THR A 191 -5.01 6.45 -7.99
N ASN A 192 -4.53 5.63 -7.04
CA ASN A 192 -5.39 4.85 -6.16
C ASN A 192 -6.24 5.76 -5.26
N THR A 193 -5.62 6.78 -4.65
CA THR A 193 -6.34 7.76 -3.81
C THR A 193 -7.43 8.49 -4.59
N LEU A 194 -7.14 8.94 -5.80
CA LEU A 194 -8.10 9.66 -6.64
C LEU A 194 -9.23 8.76 -7.15
N ILE A 195 -8.96 7.48 -7.42
CA ILE A 195 -10.01 6.50 -7.73
C ILE A 195 -10.94 6.33 -6.52
N ASN A 196 -10.38 6.19 -5.31
CA ASN A 196 -11.17 6.09 -4.08
C ASN A 196 -12.00 7.37 -3.82
N GLN A 197 -11.43 8.54 -4.10
CA GLN A 197 -12.17 9.81 -4.06
C GLN A 197 -13.38 9.81 -5.00
N ALA A 198 -13.22 9.30 -6.22
CA ALA A 198 -14.34 9.22 -7.15
C ALA A 198 -15.46 8.30 -6.64
N ILE A 199 -15.13 7.18 -5.97
CA ILE A 199 -16.14 6.30 -5.34
C ILE A 199 -16.92 7.08 -4.27
N ILE A 200 -16.24 7.82 -3.39
CA ILE A 200 -16.89 8.64 -2.36
C ILE A 200 -17.77 9.72 -3.00
N GLN A 201 -17.31 10.32 -4.10
CA GLN A 201 -18.14 11.26 -4.85
C GLN A 201 -19.39 10.57 -5.41
N MET A 202 -19.29 9.33 -5.90
CA MET A 202 -20.43 8.56 -6.40
C MET A 202 -21.44 8.21 -5.30
N THR A 203 -20.98 7.69 -4.15
CA THR A 203 -21.85 7.31 -3.02
C THR A 203 -22.60 8.51 -2.43
N HIS A 204 -22.04 9.71 -2.53
CA HIS A 204 -22.71 10.97 -2.17
C HIS A 204 -23.41 11.67 -3.35
N HIS A 205 -23.68 10.95 -4.44
CA HIS A 205 -24.38 11.41 -5.65
C HIS A 205 -23.75 12.65 -6.33
N LYS A 206 -22.45 12.88 -6.15
CA LYS A 206 -21.67 13.95 -6.82
C LYS A 206 -21.11 13.47 -8.16
N PHE A 207 -21.95 12.89 -9.02
CA PHE A 207 -21.54 12.23 -10.26
C PHE A 207 -20.72 13.11 -11.21
N LYS A 208 -21.08 14.39 -11.38
CA LYS A 208 -20.32 15.33 -12.23
C LYS A 208 -18.88 15.52 -11.75
N LEU A 209 -18.68 15.55 -10.43
CA LEU A 209 -17.36 15.67 -9.84
C LEU A 209 -16.57 14.37 -9.98
N ALA A 210 -17.23 13.22 -9.74
CA ALA A 210 -16.64 11.89 -9.97
C ALA A 210 -16.12 11.74 -11.40
N VAL A 211 -16.93 12.11 -12.41
CA VAL A 211 -16.52 12.08 -13.82
C VAL A 211 -15.32 12.99 -14.09
N THR A 212 -15.28 14.19 -13.52
CA THR A 212 -14.13 15.11 -13.65
C THR A 212 -12.85 14.48 -13.08
N THR A 213 -12.92 13.96 -11.84
CA THR A 213 -11.82 13.25 -11.17
C THR A 213 -11.33 12.07 -12.02
N LEU A 214 -12.24 11.20 -12.45
CA LEU A 214 -11.95 10.00 -13.23
C LEU A 214 -11.34 10.32 -14.60
N ASN A 215 -11.84 11.34 -15.30
CA ASN A 215 -11.27 11.74 -16.59
C ASN A 215 -9.84 12.27 -16.46
N SER A 216 -9.54 13.03 -15.39
CA SER A 216 -8.19 13.54 -15.15
C SER A 216 -7.14 12.42 -14.95
N LEU A 217 -7.58 11.22 -14.54
CA LEU A 217 -6.71 10.08 -14.30
C LEU A 217 -6.30 9.32 -15.56
N LYS A 218 -7.11 9.36 -16.63
CA LYS A 218 -6.91 8.52 -17.81
C LYS A 218 -5.51 8.64 -18.44
N PRO A 219 -4.94 9.85 -18.64
CA PRO A 219 -3.60 9.98 -19.21
C PRO A 219 -2.52 9.34 -18.34
N LEU A 220 -2.64 9.52 -17.02
CA LEU A 220 -1.70 8.98 -16.04
C LEU A 220 -1.76 7.45 -16.00
N LEU A 221 -2.96 6.85 -15.95
CA LEU A 221 -3.14 5.40 -15.97
C LEU A 221 -2.57 4.76 -17.25
N LYS A 222 -2.76 5.40 -18.41
CA LYS A 222 -2.13 4.97 -19.67
C LYS A 222 -0.61 5.01 -19.60
N SER A 223 -0.02 6.09 -19.07
CA SER A 223 1.44 6.20 -18.93
C SER A 223 2.03 5.15 -17.97
N LEU A 224 1.26 4.76 -16.95
CA LEU A 224 1.63 3.72 -15.98
C LEU A 224 1.31 2.30 -16.46
N ARG A 225 0.68 2.15 -17.63
CA ARG A 225 0.22 0.87 -18.20
C ARG A 225 -0.77 0.12 -17.28
N GLN A 226 -1.53 0.85 -16.46
CA GLN A 226 -2.55 0.29 -15.56
C GLN A 226 -3.90 0.19 -16.27
N TYR A 227 -3.98 -0.73 -17.25
CA TYR A 227 -5.13 -0.86 -18.13
C TYR A 227 -6.36 -1.48 -17.44
N ASP A 228 -6.14 -2.36 -16.47
CA ASP A 228 -7.17 -2.86 -15.56
C ASP A 228 -7.90 -1.72 -14.84
N LYS A 229 -7.15 -0.78 -14.26
CA LYS A 229 -7.73 0.41 -13.61
C LYS A 229 -8.35 1.37 -14.60
N LEU A 230 -7.80 1.46 -15.81
CA LEU A 230 -8.40 2.28 -16.87
C LEU A 230 -9.80 1.77 -17.24
N LEU A 231 -9.99 0.44 -17.32
CA LEU A 231 -11.31 -0.17 -17.54
C LEU A 231 -12.26 0.14 -16.38
N VAL A 232 -11.80 0.02 -15.13
CA VAL A 232 -12.58 0.40 -13.93
C VAL A 232 -13.01 1.87 -13.99
N VAL A 233 -12.07 2.77 -14.31
CA VAL A 233 -12.33 4.22 -14.44
C VAL A 233 -13.35 4.51 -15.54
N ASN A 234 -13.23 3.86 -16.70
CA ASN A 234 -14.19 4.02 -17.79
C ASN A 234 -15.58 3.47 -17.42
N ALA A 235 -15.65 2.31 -16.77
CA ALA A 235 -16.91 1.73 -16.31
C ALA A 235 -17.63 2.69 -15.35
N ARG A 236 -16.91 3.25 -14.38
CA ARG A 236 -17.47 4.21 -13.42
C ARG A 236 -17.92 5.51 -14.06
N ILE A 237 -17.19 6.00 -15.07
CA ILE A 237 -17.65 7.16 -15.86
C ILE A 237 -18.98 6.84 -16.54
N ALA A 238 -19.10 5.69 -17.21
CA ALA A 238 -20.32 5.26 -17.86
C ALA A 238 -21.48 5.09 -16.85
N ILE A 239 -21.21 4.56 -15.65
CA ILE A 239 -22.19 4.48 -14.54
C ILE A 239 -22.66 5.89 -14.15
N CYS A 240 -21.74 6.83 -13.90
CA CYS A 240 -22.07 8.20 -13.54
C CYS A 240 -22.89 8.93 -14.62
N GLN A 241 -22.68 8.56 -15.89
CA GLN A 241 -23.37 9.11 -17.06
C GLN A 241 -24.65 8.36 -17.44
N LYS A 242 -25.02 7.31 -16.70
CA LYS A 242 -26.18 6.44 -16.97
C LYS A 242 -26.09 5.69 -18.32
N HIS A 243 -24.88 5.41 -18.79
CA HIS A 243 -24.63 4.61 -19.99
C HIS A 243 -24.39 3.14 -19.64
N LYS A 244 -25.48 2.40 -19.36
CA LYS A 244 -25.39 1.01 -18.86
C LYS A 244 -24.64 0.05 -19.79
N LEU A 245 -24.87 0.16 -21.10
CA LEU A 245 -24.23 -0.72 -22.08
C LEU A 245 -22.71 -0.51 -22.12
N GLU A 246 -22.26 0.75 -22.18
CA GLU A 246 -20.82 1.08 -22.13
C GLU A 246 -20.16 0.56 -20.85
N ALA A 247 -20.84 0.66 -19.69
CA ALA A 247 -20.33 0.13 -18.44
C ALA A 247 -20.16 -1.41 -18.49
N LEU A 248 -21.15 -2.13 -19.05
CA LEU A 248 -21.10 -3.58 -19.21
C LEU A 248 -20.00 -4.04 -20.18
N GLU A 249 -19.73 -3.26 -21.24
CA GLU A 249 -18.61 -3.55 -22.15
C GLU A 249 -17.26 -3.48 -21.44
N GLN A 250 -17.03 -2.47 -20.60
CA GLN A 250 -15.80 -2.37 -19.81
C GLN A 250 -15.66 -3.54 -18.82
N ILE A 251 -16.76 -3.98 -18.21
CA ILE A 251 -16.81 -5.14 -17.31
C ILE A 251 -16.46 -6.42 -18.08
N SER A 252 -17.00 -6.63 -19.28
CA SER A 252 -16.66 -7.79 -20.10
C SER A 252 -15.17 -7.83 -20.47
N LEU A 253 -14.55 -6.67 -20.71
CA LEU A 253 -13.10 -6.59 -20.94
C LEU A 253 -12.30 -6.98 -19.69
N LEU A 254 -12.76 -6.60 -18.49
CA LEU A 254 -12.14 -7.02 -17.23
C LEU A 254 -12.18 -8.54 -17.05
N GLU A 255 -13.31 -9.18 -17.36
CA GLU A 255 -13.45 -10.65 -17.32
C GLU A 255 -12.48 -11.32 -18.30
N LYS A 256 -12.37 -10.78 -19.53
CA LYS A 256 -11.46 -11.33 -20.56
C LYS A 256 -9.98 -11.28 -20.17
N ILE A 257 -9.58 -10.35 -19.31
CA ILE A 257 -8.20 -10.26 -18.79
C ILE A 257 -8.02 -10.99 -17.45
N GLY A 258 -9.03 -11.74 -16.98
CA GLY A 258 -8.98 -12.49 -15.72
C GLY A 258 -9.15 -11.63 -14.46
N ALA A 259 -9.66 -10.40 -14.60
CA ALA A 259 -9.90 -9.49 -13.47
C ALA A 259 -11.32 -9.65 -12.90
N ASP A 260 -11.74 -10.89 -12.62
CA ASP A 260 -13.12 -11.24 -12.26
C ASP A 260 -13.60 -10.56 -10.98
N ASN A 261 -12.70 -10.32 -10.03
CA ASN A 261 -13.04 -9.60 -8.81
C ASN A 261 -13.44 -8.15 -9.12
N LEU A 262 -12.67 -7.42 -9.94
CA LEU A 262 -13.02 -6.05 -10.33
C LEU A 262 -14.34 -6.02 -11.12
N ALA A 263 -14.54 -6.98 -12.02
CA ALA A 263 -15.78 -7.12 -12.78
C ALA A 263 -17.00 -7.33 -11.85
N ARG A 264 -16.89 -8.21 -10.85
CA ARG A 264 -17.96 -8.49 -9.88
C ARG A 264 -18.34 -7.25 -9.07
N HIS A 265 -17.35 -6.48 -8.62
CA HIS A 265 -17.58 -5.25 -7.86
C HIS A 265 -18.30 -4.20 -8.70
N LEU A 266 -17.89 -4.00 -9.96
CA LEU A 266 -18.56 -3.06 -10.85
C LEU A 266 -20.00 -3.49 -11.20
N LYS A 267 -20.30 -4.80 -11.26
CA LYS A 267 -21.68 -5.27 -11.41
C LYS A 267 -22.55 -4.90 -10.22
N GLN A 268 -22.01 -4.94 -9.00
CA GLN A 268 -22.71 -4.46 -7.80
C GLN A 268 -22.93 -2.94 -7.87
N GLU A 269 -21.92 -2.16 -8.27
CA GLU A 269 -22.06 -0.72 -8.48
C GLU A 269 -23.16 -0.39 -9.52
N ILE A 270 -23.26 -1.16 -10.61
CA ILE A 270 -24.36 -0.99 -11.58
C ILE A 270 -25.73 -1.24 -10.92
N ALA A 271 -25.86 -2.29 -10.09
CA ALA A 271 -27.13 -2.59 -9.42
C ALA A 271 -27.53 -1.54 -8.38
N GLU A 272 -26.55 -0.85 -7.78
CA GLU A 272 -26.77 0.21 -6.80
C GLU A 272 -27.09 1.56 -7.45
N PHE A 273 -26.37 1.91 -8.53
CA PHE A 273 -26.45 3.25 -9.12
C PHE A 273 -27.34 3.36 -10.36
N PHE A 274 -27.90 2.28 -10.91
CA PHE A 274 -28.90 2.35 -11.99
C PHE A 274 -30.31 2.09 -11.47
#